data_AF-A0A0R1XB65-F1
#
_entry.id   AF-A0A0R1XB65-F1
#
_cell.length_a   1.000
_cell.length_b   1.000
_cell.length_c   1.000
_cell.angle_alpha   90.00
_cell.angle_beta   90.00
_cell.angle_gamma   90.00
#
_symmetry.space_group_name_H-M   'P 1'
#
loop_
_entity.id
_entity.type
_entity.pdbx_description
1 polymer ?
#
loop_
_entity_poly.entity_id
_entity_poly.type
_entity_poly.pdbx_seq_one_letter_code
_entity_poly.pdbx_strand_id
1 'polypeptide(L)'
;MLTALLALLCYLYQLPTIIIGDFIQFSLPVLIIWLIIAVIRAHHRQQRVGRQELVSPANPLKQALVRALTNEQEHHRKLVQHLRHKQQEQLDQLDLFSHEIKNSLALLQAAAESQPAVSSTQVKTNVHQADYYLNILSGERLAMDKSDLDLKWLNLSKTVNEVIRQNGQLFIAKQLIPKISISPVQVMTDQK
;
A
#
# COMPACT_ATOMS: atom_id res chain seq x y z
N MET A 1 -24.36 50.06 -4.87
CA MET A 1 -25.41 51.09 -4.70
C MET A 1 -24.82 52.50 -4.67
N LEU A 2 -23.83 52.78 -3.81
CA LEU A 2 -23.18 54.11 -3.75
C LEU A 2 -22.35 54.46 -5.01
N THR A 3 -21.72 53.48 -5.63
CA THR A 3 -20.92 53.65 -6.87
C THR A 3 -21.77 53.93 -8.12
N ALA A 4 -22.98 53.36 -8.19
CA ALA A 4 -23.89 53.58 -9.30
C ALA A 4 -24.53 54.98 -9.26
N LEU A 5 -24.83 55.48 -8.06
CA LEU A 5 -25.34 56.84 -7.85
C LEU A 5 -24.25 57.89 -8.15
N LEU A 6 -22.99 57.61 -7.79
CA LEU A 6 -21.84 58.47 -8.12
C LEU A 6 -21.56 58.53 -9.63
N ALA A 7 -21.67 57.39 -10.34
CA ALA A 7 -21.50 57.32 -11.79
C ALA A 7 -22.59 58.09 -12.54
N LEU A 8 -23.84 57.99 -12.07
CA LEU A 8 -24.97 58.75 -12.62
C LEU A 8 -24.80 60.26 -12.41
N LEU A 9 -24.33 60.68 -11.23
CA LEU A 9 -24.06 62.08 -10.91
C LEU A 9 -22.91 62.65 -11.76
N CYS A 10 -21.88 61.83 -12.02
CA CYS A 10 -20.72 62.21 -12.82
C CYS A 10 -21.05 62.34 -14.31
N TYR A 11 -21.96 61.49 -14.81
CA TYR A 11 -22.45 61.53 -16.18
C TYR A 11 -23.34 62.77 -16.44
N LEU A 12 -24.12 63.19 -15.45
CA LEU A 12 -25.07 64.29 -15.59
C LEU A 12 -24.42 65.70 -15.48
N TYR A 13 -23.24 65.83 -14.89
CA TYR A 13 -22.66 67.14 -14.51
C TYR A 13 -21.36 67.55 -15.24
N GLN A 14 -20.90 66.79 -16.25
CA GLN A 14 -19.67 67.09 -17.03
C GLN A 14 -18.48 67.55 -16.16
N LEU A 15 -18.17 66.80 -15.09
CA LEU A 15 -17.02 67.12 -14.23
C LEU A 15 -15.69 66.87 -14.98
N PRO A 16 -14.68 67.75 -14.80
CA PRO A 16 -13.37 67.56 -15.40
C PRO A 16 -12.76 66.23 -14.93
N THR A 17 -12.28 65.44 -15.90
CA THR A 17 -11.73 64.08 -15.74
C THR A 17 -10.58 63.97 -14.72
N ILE A 18 -9.99 65.10 -14.35
CA ILE A 18 -8.94 65.23 -13.34
C ILE A 18 -9.45 64.87 -11.93
N ILE A 19 -10.70 65.22 -11.58
CA ILE A 19 -11.26 64.94 -10.24
C ILE A 19 -11.58 63.44 -10.08
N ILE A 20 -11.95 62.77 -11.18
CA ILE A 20 -12.24 61.33 -11.20
C ILE A 20 -10.96 60.52 -10.92
N GLY A 21 -9.81 60.97 -11.44
CA GLY A 21 -8.51 60.36 -11.19
C GLY A 21 -8.12 60.35 -9.71
N ASP A 22 -8.26 61.50 -9.03
CA ASP A 22 -7.95 61.63 -7.60
C ASP A 22 -8.88 60.77 -6.72
N PHE A 23 -10.19 60.74 -7.02
CA PHE A 23 -11.13 59.89 -6.27
C PHE A 23 -10.83 58.40 -6.41
N ILE A 24 -10.43 57.96 -7.62
CA ILE A 24 -10.03 56.57 -7.86
C ILE A 24 -8.74 56.25 -7.10
N GLN A 25 -7.76 57.15 -7.13
CA GLN A 25 -6.47 56.95 -6.46
C GLN A 25 -6.61 56.84 -4.93
N PHE A 26 -7.56 57.55 -4.31
CA PHE A 26 -7.79 57.46 -2.86
C PHE A 26 -8.77 56.35 -2.44
N SER A 27 -9.78 56.03 -3.25
CA SER A 27 -10.80 55.03 -2.89
C SER A 27 -10.35 53.59 -3.14
N LEU A 28 -9.61 53.36 -4.23
CA LEU A 28 -9.15 52.04 -4.65
C LEU A 28 -8.21 51.36 -3.63
N PRO A 29 -7.20 52.04 -3.04
CA PRO A 29 -6.34 51.39 -2.03
C PRO A 29 -7.09 51.06 -0.75
N VAL A 30 -8.06 51.86 -0.32
CA VAL A 30 -8.89 51.57 0.87
C VAL A 30 -9.75 50.33 0.65
N LEU A 31 -10.33 50.18 -0.54
CA LEU A 31 -11.12 48.99 -0.90
C LEU A 31 -10.23 47.76 -0.99
N ILE A 32 -9.04 47.86 -1.59
CA ILE A 32 -8.06 46.77 -1.64
C ILE A 32 -7.65 46.34 -0.22
N ILE A 33 -7.31 47.29 0.67
CA ILE A 33 -6.94 46.98 2.05
C ILE A 33 -8.10 46.29 2.78
N TRP A 34 -9.34 46.78 2.63
CA TRP A 34 -10.51 46.16 3.23
C TRP A 34 -10.75 44.74 2.71
N LEU A 35 -10.57 44.52 1.39
CA LEU A 35 -10.73 43.22 0.76
C LEU A 35 -9.64 42.25 1.21
N ILE A 36 -8.39 42.70 1.32
CA ILE A 36 -7.28 41.93 1.89
C ILE A 36 -7.60 41.53 3.34
N ILE A 37 -8.06 42.46 4.17
CA ILE A 37 -8.44 42.17 5.56
C ILE A 37 -9.61 41.19 5.62
N ALA A 38 -10.61 41.33 4.75
CA ALA A 38 -11.77 40.45 4.69
C ALA A 38 -11.38 39.03 4.26
N VAL A 39 -10.52 38.89 3.26
CA VAL A 39 -9.97 37.61 2.78
C VAL A 39 -9.10 36.97 3.86
N ILE A 40 -8.22 37.74 4.51
CA ILE A 40 -7.41 37.26 5.64
C ILE A 40 -8.31 36.80 6.79
N ARG A 41 -9.36 37.57 7.14
CA ARG A 41 -10.34 37.18 8.16
C ARG A 41 -11.10 35.91 7.79
N ALA A 42 -11.56 35.80 6.54
CA ALA A 42 -12.30 34.64 6.06
C ALA A 42 -11.41 33.39 6.05
N HIS A 43 -10.16 33.54 5.61
CA HIS A 43 -9.18 32.46 5.58
C HIS A 43 -8.78 32.04 7.01
N HIS A 44 -8.54 32.99 7.92
CA HIS A 44 -8.36 32.70 9.34
C HIS A 44 -9.60 32.06 9.98
N ARG A 45 -10.81 32.44 9.57
CA ARG A 45 -12.06 31.85 10.08
C ARG A 45 -12.23 30.41 9.61
N GLN A 46 -11.88 30.08 8.37
CA GLN A 46 -11.90 28.69 7.90
C GLN A 46 -10.86 27.80 8.61
N GLN A 47 -9.65 28.33 8.85
CA GLN A 47 -8.63 27.59 9.63
C GLN A 47 -9.00 27.46 11.12
N ARG A 48 -9.79 28.39 11.64
CA ARG A 48 -10.36 28.33 13.00
C ARG A 48 -11.54 27.38 13.09
N VAL A 49 -12.46 27.33 12.13
CA VAL A 49 -13.61 26.40 12.19
C VAL A 49 -13.18 24.94 12.05
N GLY A 50 -12.08 24.64 11.34
CA GLY A 50 -11.48 23.29 11.32
C GLY A 50 -10.73 22.86 12.60
N ARG A 51 -10.49 23.79 13.55
CA ARG A 51 -9.74 23.52 14.81
C ARG A 51 -10.44 23.99 16.10
N GLN A 52 -11.45 24.87 16.05
CA GLN A 52 -12.04 25.54 17.22
C GLN A 52 -13.31 24.87 17.78
N GLU A 53 -13.90 23.85 17.15
CA GLU A 53 -14.90 23.04 17.88
C GLU A 53 -14.27 22.08 18.90
N LEU A 54 -12.93 21.97 18.92
CA LEU A 54 -12.22 21.04 19.79
C LEU A 54 -11.59 21.64 21.05
N VAL A 55 -11.61 22.96 21.27
CA VAL A 55 -10.96 23.52 22.47
C VAL A 55 -11.74 24.68 23.09
N SER A 56 -12.62 24.32 24.03
CA SER A 56 -12.65 25.00 25.33
C SER A 56 -12.53 23.93 26.42
N PRO A 57 -11.43 23.89 27.18
CA PRO A 57 -11.12 22.82 28.13
C PRO A 57 -11.89 23.06 29.43
N ALA A 58 -13.18 22.78 29.42
CA ALA A 58 -14.01 22.84 30.64
C ALA A 58 -14.67 21.49 30.98
N ASN A 59 -14.60 20.48 30.08
CA ASN A 59 -15.30 19.22 30.28
C ASN A 59 -14.35 18.00 30.15
N PRO A 60 -14.08 17.24 31.23
CA PRO A 60 -13.22 16.06 31.21
C PRO A 60 -13.69 14.99 30.22
N LEU A 61 -14.99 14.90 29.94
CA LEU A 61 -15.55 13.97 28.96
C LEU A 61 -15.06 14.26 27.53
N LYS A 62 -14.94 15.55 27.15
CA LYS A 62 -14.44 15.93 25.83
C LYS A 62 -12.95 15.57 25.67
N GLN A 63 -12.15 15.71 26.71
CA GLN A 63 -10.74 15.31 26.66
C GLN A 63 -10.59 13.79 26.51
N ALA A 64 -11.40 13.00 27.21
CA ALA A 64 -11.42 11.55 27.07
C ALA A 64 -11.83 11.13 25.65
N LEU A 65 -12.85 11.78 25.08
CA LEU A 65 -13.31 11.52 23.70
C LEU A 65 -12.24 11.85 22.67
N VAL A 66 -11.56 13.00 22.79
CA VAL A 66 -10.48 13.38 21.87
C VAL A 66 -9.32 12.39 21.95
N ARG A 67 -8.92 11.95 23.16
CA ARG A 67 -7.87 10.94 23.34
C ARG A 67 -8.26 9.59 22.73
N ALA A 68 -9.51 9.15 22.90
CA ALA A 68 -10.00 7.92 22.29
C ALA A 68 -9.97 8.01 20.76
N LEU A 69 -10.42 9.14 20.20
CA LEU A 69 -10.41 9.37 18.75
C LEU A 69 -8.98 9.39 18.18
N THR A 70 -8.04 10.05 18.85
CA THR A 70 -6.64 10.08 18.40
C THR A 70 -5.99 8.70 18.47
N ASN A 71 -6.28 7.93 19.52
CA ASN A 71 -5.76 6.57 19.66
C ASN A 71 -6.31 5.65 18.55
N GLU A 72 -7.60 5.76 18.25
CA GLU A 72 -8.22 4.96 17.18
C GLU A 72 -7.67 5.35 15.80
N GLN A 73 -7.45 6.65 15.55
CA GLN A 73 -6.83 7.13 14.31
C GLN A 73 -5.39 6.63 14.17
N GLU A 74 -4.60 6.63 15.24
CA GLU A 74 -3.24 6.06 15.23
C GLU A 74 -3.25 4.56 15.01
N HIS A 75 -4.15 3.84 15.67
CA HIS A 75 -4.31 2.41 15.51
C HIS A 75 -4.70 2.06 14.06
N HIS A 76 -5.68 2.76 13.51
CA HIS A 76 -6.09 2.60 12.12
C HIS A 76 -4.95 2.91 11.14
N ARG A 77 -4.19 3.99 11.39
CA ARG A 77 -3.03 4.33 10.55
C ARG A 77 -1.96 3.25 10.60
N LYS A 78 -1.65 2.71 11.78
CA LYS A 78 -0.70 1.60 11.95
C LYS A 78 -1.19 0.34 11.25
N LEU A 79 -2.48 0.01 11.38
CA LEU A 79 -3.10 -1.13 10.70
C LEU A 79 -3.00 -1.00 9.18
N VAL A 80 -3.37 0.16 8.63
CA VAL A 80 -3.27 0.42 7.18
C VAL A 80 -1.81 0.35 6.71
N GLN A 81 -0.87 0.91 7.47
CA GLN A 81 0.56 0.80 7.15
C GLN A 81 1.04 -0.65 7.17
N HIS A 82 0.64 -1.42 8.18
CA HIS A 82 0.99 -2.83 8.29
C HIS A 82 0.41 -3.65 7.14
N LEU A 83 -0.85 -3.44 6.77
CA LEU A 83 -1.49 -4.11 5.64
C LEU A 83 -0.81 -3.76 4.31
N ARG A 84 -0.44 -2.50 4.10
CA ARG A 84 0.32 -2.08 2.92
C ARG A 84 1.70 -2.71 2.86
N HIS A 85 2.40 -2.77 4.00
CA HIS A 85 3.70 -3.43 4.08
C HIS A 85 3.59 -4.91 3.73
N LYS A 86 2.62 -5.61 4.34
CA LYS A 86 2.37 -7.02 4.06
C LYS A 86 2.02 -7.27 2.59
N GLN A 87 1.20 -6.40 1.98
CA GLN A 87 0.88 -6.48 0.56
C GLN A 87 2.13 -6.28 -0.30
N GLN A 88 3.00 -5.33 0.06
CA GLN A 88 4.25 -5.10 -0.68
C GLN A 88 5.19 -6.29 -0.56
N GLU A 89 5.36 -6.86 0.64
CA GLU A 89 6.18 -8.07 0.84
C GLU A 89 5.69 -9.24 -0.01
N GLN A 90 4.37 -9.42 -0.13
CA GLN A 90 3.79 -10.44 -1.01
C GLN A 90 4.14 -10.18 -2.48
N LEU A 91 4.03 -8.94 -2.96
CA LEU A 91 4.40 -8.59 -4.34
C LEU A 91 5.89 -8.83 -4.60
N ASP A 92 6.76 -8.45 -3.66
CA ASP A 92 8.20 -8.66 -3.77
C ASP A 92 8.55 -10.16 -3.83
N GLN A 93 7.82 -11.01 -3.09
CA GLN A 93 7.96 -12.47 -3.14
C GLN A 93 7.53 -13.04 -4.51
N LEU A 94 6.43 -12.56 -5.08
CA LEU A 94 5.97 -12.95 -6.42
C LEU A 94 7.03 -12.62 -7.49
N ASP A 95 7.64 -11.45 -7.40
CA ASP A 95 8.70 -11.03 -8.31
C ASP A 95 9.94 -11.93 -8.19
N LEU A 96 10.32 -12.31 -6.96
CA LEU A 96 11.43 -13.23 -6.73
C LEU A 96 11.17 -14.61 -7.35
N PHE A 97 9.98 -15.18 -7.13
CA PHE A 97 9.63 -16.49 -7.69
C PHE A 97 9.58 -16.45 -9.23
N SER A 98 9.00 -15.38 -9.79
CA SER A 98 8.98 -15.16 -11.24
C SER A 98 10.40 -15.07 -11.82
N HIS A 99 11.31 -14.38 -11.13
CA HIS A 99 12.71 -14.30 -11.52
C HIS A 99 13.39 -15.67 -11.52
N GLU A 100 13.18 -16.48 -10.49
CA GLU A 100 13.84 -17.78 -10.37
C GLU A 100 13.29 -18.80 -11.38
N ILE A 101 11.99 -18.75 -11.68
CA ILE A 101 11.40 -19.52 -12.78
C ILE A 101 12.05 -19.12 -14.11
N LYS A 102 12.16 -17.81 -14.40
CA LYS A 102 12.83 -17.33 -15.62
C LYS A 102 14.29 -17.78 -15.69
N ASN A 103 15.02 -17.73 -14.58
CA ASN A 103 16.41 -18.18 -14.51
C ASN A 103 16.55 -19.68 -14.85
N SER A 104 15.72 -20.53 -14.24
CA SER A 104 15.71 -21.97 -14.54
C SER A 104 15.38 -22.28 -16.01
N LEU A 105 14.47 -21.50 -16.63
CA LEU A 105 14.16 -21.59 -18.05
C LEU A 105 15.30 -21.10 -18.95
N ALA A 106 15.96 -20.00 -18.58
CA ALA A 106 17.12 -19.48 -19.31
C ALA A 106 18.29 -20.48 -19.29
N LEU A 107 18.53 -21.14 -18.16
CA LEU A 107 19.53 -22.20 -18.05
C LEU A 107 19.19 -23.41 -18.95
N LEU A 108 17.92 -23.79 -19.03
CA LEU A 108 17.45 -24.84 -19.96
C LEU A 108 17.66 -24.44 -21.41
N GLN A 109 17.31 -23.21 -21.77
CA GLN A 109 17.46 -22.68 -23.12
C GLN A 109 18.94 -22.62 -23.52
N ALA A 110 19.81 -22.08 -22.65
CA ALA A 110 21.25 -22.04 -22.88
C ALA A 110 21.84 -23.46 -23.04
N ALA A 111 21.38 -24.42 -22.23
CA ALA A 111 21.81 -25.81 -22.36
C ALA A 111 21.41 -26.41 -23.71
N ALA A 112 20.17 -26.16 -24.17
CA ALA A 112 19.66 -26.62 -25.47
C ALA A 112 20.34 -25.94 -26.68
N GLU A 113 20.73 -24.68 -26.55
CA GLU A 113 21.48 -23.96 -27.60
C GLU A 113 22.94 -24.41 -27.68
N SER A 114 23.54 -24.77 -26.54
CA SER A 114 24.97 -25.14 -26.48
C SER A 114 25.28 -26.54 -27.02
N GLN A 115 24.36 -27.49 -26.91
CA GLN A 115 24.60 -28.90 -27.24
C GLN A 115 23.37 -29.52 -27.94
N PRO A 116 23.56 -30.30 -29.03
CA PRO A 116 22.46 -30.98 -29.71
C PRO A 116 21.72 -32.00 -28.82
N ALA A 117 22.38 -32.49 -27.76
CA ALA A 117 21.82 -33.39 -26.77
C ALA A 117 22.12 -32.86 -25.37
N VAL A 118 21.07 -32.49 -24.64
CA VAL A 118 21.17 -31.97 -23.28
C VAL A 118 21.12 -33.12 -22.28
N SER A 119 21.94 -33.05 -21.23
CA SER A 119 21.90 -34.03 -20.14
C SER A 119 20.52 -34.09 -19.49
N SER A 120 19.92 -35.28 -19.43
CA SER A 120 18.61 -35.51 -18.80
C SER A 120 18.58 -35.08 -17.33
N THR A 121 19.73 -35.08 -16.66
CA THR A 121 19.88 -34.65 -15.26
C THR A 121 19.75 -33.14 -15.13
N GLN A 122 20.38 -32.37 -16.02
CA GLN A 122 20.24 -30.91 -16.05
C GLN A 122 18.80 -30.51 -16.38
N VAL A 123 18.17 -31.18 -17.34
CA VAL A 123 16.77 -30.91 -17.70
C VAL A 123 15.84 -31.16 -16.52
N LYS A 124 15.94 -32.34 -15.88
CA LYS A 124 15.12 -32.68 -14.72
C LYS A 124 15.31 -31.71 -13.56
N THR A 125 16.55 -31.29 -13.30
CA THR A 125 16.85 -30.37 -12.18
C THR A 125 16.20 -29.00 -12.40
N ASN A 126 16.41 -28.41 -13.58
CA ASN A 126 15.86 -27.08 -13.87
C ASN A 126 14.33 -27.09 -13.99
N VAL A 127 13.73 -28.15 -14.55
CA VAL A 127 12.28 -28.32 -14.59
C VAL A 127 11.70 -28.48 -13.19
N HIS A 128 12.33 -29.30 -12.33
CA HIS A 128 11.90 -29.44 -10.94
C HIS A 128 12.00 -28.13 -10.16
N GLN A 129 13.04 -27.32 -10.43
CA GLN A 129 13.19 -26.00 -9.83
C GLN A 129 12.07 -25.04 -10.27
N ALA A 130 11.75 -24.99 -11.57
CA ALA A 130 10.64 -24.20 -12.08
C ALA A 130 9.28 -24.64 -11.48
N ASP A 131 9.03 -25.94 -11.42
CA ASP A 131 7.79 -26.53 -10.89
C ASP A 131 7.63 -26.26 -9.39
N TYR A 132 8.73 -26.33 -8.63
CA TYR A 132 8.75 -26.00 -7.21
C TYR A 132 8.29 -24.56 -6.93
N TYR A 133 8.85 -23.56 -7.63
CA TYR A 133 8.46 -22.16 -7.46
C TYR A 133 7.04 -21.88 -7.96
N LEU A 134 6.60 -22.58 -9.02
CA LEU A 134 5.23 -22.49 -9.50
C LEU A 134 4.22 -23.06 -8.49
N ASN A 135 4.59 -24.14 -7.80
CA ASN A 135 3.73 -24.74 -6.77
C ASN A 135 3.61 -23.85 -5.54
N ILE A 136 4.70 -23.21 -5.09
CA ILE A 136 4.65 -22.21 -4.01
C ILE A 136 3.72 -21.05 -4.39
N LEU A 137 3.89 -20.50 -5.60
CA LEU A 137 3.05 -19.44 -6.12
C LEU A 137 1.57 -19.83 -6.17
N SER A 138 1.28 -21.08 -6.54
CA SER A 138 -0.07 -21.61 -6.56
C SER A 138 -0.65 -21.77 -5.15
N GLY A 139 0.14 -22.25 -4.20
CA GLY A 139 -0.23 -22.36 -2.78
C GLY A 139 -0.50 -21.00 -2.13
N GLU A 140 0.30 -19.98 -2.41
CA GLU A 140 0.06 -18.61 -1.93
C GLU A 140 -1.22 -18.02 -2.52
N ARG A 141 -1.49 -18.24 -3.82
CA ARG A 141 -2.77 -17.86 -4.43
C ARG A 141 -3.96 -18.55 -3.75
N LEU A 142 -3.83 -19.84 -3.42
CA LEU A 142 -4.83 -20.62 -2.69
C LEU A 142 -5.03 -20.17 -1.23
N ALA A 143 -4.02 -19.55 -0.60
CA ALA A 143 -4.14 -18.96 0.72
C ALA A 143 -4.75 -17.54 0.69
N MET A 144 -4.57 -16.82 -0.43
CA MET A 144 -5.20 -15.50 -0.66
C MET A 144 -6.68 -15.63 -1.02
N ASP A 145 -7.05 -16.62 -1.82
CA ASP A 145 -8.44 -17.00 -2.07
C ASP A 145 -8.93 -17.79 -0.87
N LYS A 146 -9.73 -17.18 0.01
CA LYS A 146 -10.36 -17.81 1.20
C LYS A 146 -10.81 -19.25 0.87
N SER A 147 -9.99 -20.24 1.19
CA SER A 147 -10.30 -21.64 0.97
C SER A 147 -10.88 -22.20 2.26
N ASP A 148 -12.06 -22.80 2.16
CA ASP A 148 -12.63 -23.62 3.23
C ASP A 148 -11.63 -24.76 3.52
N LEU A 149 -10.98 -24.71 4.68
CA LEU A 149 -9.97 -25.68 5.09
C LEU A 149 -10.62 -27.06 5.32
N ASP A 150 -10.21 -28.08 4.56
CA ASP A 150 -10.66 -29.47 4.74
C ASP A 150 -9.70 -30.22 5.68
N LEU A 151 -9.96 -30.14 6.98
CA LEU A 151 -9.10 -30.71 8.01
C LEU A 151 -9.15 -32.24 8.01
N LYS A 152 -8.01 -32.88 7.69
CA LYS A 152 -7.85 -34.34 7.69
C LYS A 152 -6.80 -34.78 8.70
N TRP A 153 -6.96 -36.00 9.22
CA TRP A 153 -5.94 -36.64 10.05
C TRP A 153 -4.78 -37.10 9.18
N LEU A 154 -3.63 -36.45 9.32
CA LEU A 154 -2.42 -36.75 8.53
C LEU A 154 -1.34 -37.37 9.43
N ASN A 155 -0.64 -38.39 8.91
CA ASN A 155 0.54 -38.94 9.57
C ASN A 155 1.78 -38.12 9.17
N LEU A 156 2.30 -37.35 10.12
CA LEU A 156 3.38 -36.40 9.88
C LEU A 156 4.67 -37.08 9.37
N SER A 157 4.99 -38.27 9.88
CA SER A 157 6.23 -38.97 9.49
C SER A 157 6.18 -39.47 8.04
N LYS A 158 4.99 -39.87 7.57
CA LYS A 158 4.79 -40.31 6.18
C LYS A 158 4.89 -39.14 5.21
N THR A 159 4.28 -38.01 5.53
CA THR A 159 4.29 -36.81 4.67
C THR A 159 5.68 -36.20 4.57
N VAL A 160 6.39 -36.08 5.69
CA VAL A 160 7.77 -35.54 5.69
C VAL A 160 8.71 -36.43 4.88
N ASN A 161 8.61 -37.76 5.01
CA ASN A 161 9.42 -38.67 4.21
C ASN A 161 9.09 -38.61 2.71
N GLU A 162 7.82 -38.39 2.35
CA GLU A 162 7.41 -38.23 0.95
C GLU A 162 8.01 -36.95 0.35
N VAL A 163 7.92 -35.82 1.06
CA VAL A 163 8.50 -34.53 0.64
C VAL A 163 10.03 -34.63 0.50
N ILE A 164 10.69 -35.36 1.41
CA ILE A 164 12.14 -35.55 1.36
C ILE A 164 12.55 -36.47 0.21
N ARG A 165 11.75 -37.50 -0.10
CA ARG A 165 11.97 -38.35 -1.27
C ARG A 165 11.82 -37.56 -2.57
N GLN A 166 10.80 -36.71 -2.65
CA GLN A 166 10.55 -35.85 -3.81
C GLN A 166 11.70 -34.85 -4.04
N ASN A 167 12.22 -34.25 -2.97
CA ASN A 167 13.35 -33.32 -3.04
C ASN A 167 14.74 -33.99 -2.96
N GLY A 168 14.80 -35.33 -3.05
CA GLY A 168 16.03 -36.11 -2.89
C GLY A 168 17.16 -35.67 -3.83
N GLN A 169 16.84 -35.36 -5.09
CA GLN A 169 17.82 -34.89 -6.07
C GLN A 169 18.45 -33.55 -5.68
N LEU A 170 17.68 -32.65 -5.04
CA LEU A 170 18.17 -31.36 -4.58
C LEU A 170 19.16 -31.53 -3.40
N PHE A 171 18.87 -32.44 -2.47
CA PHE A 171 19.76 -32.73 -1.34
C PHE A 171 21.09 -33.32 -1.80
N ILE A 172 21.06 -34.23 -2.78
CA ILE A 172 22.27 -34.81 -3.39
C ILE A 172 23.09 -33.72 -4.09
N ALA A 173 22.44 -32.86 -4.88
CA ALA A 173 23.11 -31.75 -5.56
C ALA A 173 23.78 -30.76 -4.59
N LYS A 174 23.22 -30.57 -3.39
CA LYS A 174 23.77 -29.70 -2.33
C LYS A 174 24.66 -30.41 -1.31
N GLN A 175 24.93 -31.71 -1.48
CA GLN A 175 25.69 -32.54 -0.53
C GLN A 175 25.13 -32.52 0.91
N LEU A 176 23.82 -32.46 1.06
CA LEU A 176 23.14 -32.42 2.36
C LEU A 176 22.56 -33.79 2.70
N ILE A 177 22.78 -34.27 3.93
CA ILE A 177 22.17 -35.50 4.46
C ILE A 177 21.12 -35.11 5.51
N PRO A 178 19.82 -35.20 5.21
CA PRO A 178 18.78 -34.87 6.17
C PRO A 178 18.73 -35.93 7.28
N LYS A 179 18.94 -35.52 8.53
CA LYS A 179 18.83 -36.38 9.72
C LYS A 179 17.47 -36.15 10.36
N ILE A 180 16.54 -37.10 10.19
CA ILE A 180 15.14 -36.94 10.62
C ILE A 180 14.90 -37.83 11.85
N SER A 181 14.49 -37.23 12.96
CA SER A 181 13.95 -37.95 14.12
C SER A 181 12.59 -37.36 14.44
N ILE A 182 11.53 -37.99 13.91
CA ILE A 182 10.16 -37.54 14.11
C ILE A 182 9.38 -38.72 14.70
N SER A 183 8.78 -38.51 15.88
CA SER A 183 7.85 -39.48 16.47
C SER A 183 6.58 -39.59 15.62
N PRO A 184 5.95 -40.77 15.51
CA PRO A 184 4.72 -40.94 14.73
C PRO A 184 3.55 -40.22 15.42
N VAL A 185 3.40 -38.93 15.10
CA VAL A 185 2.32 -38.07 15.60
C VAL A 185 1.31 -37.89 14.47
N GLN A 186 0.03 -38.12 14.79
CA GLN A 186 -1.09 -37.77 13.92
C GLN A 186 -1.47 -36.33 14.21
N VAL A 187 -1.48 -35.50 13.17
CA VAL A 187 -1.82 -34.08 13.28
C VAL A 187 -3.04 -33.83 12.41
N MET A 188 -4.04 -33.14 12.96
CA MET A 188 -5.20 -32.69 12.21
C MET A 188 -4.84 -31.38 11.53
N THR A 189 -4.63 -31.41 10.22
CA THR A 189 -4.19 -30.27 9.42
C THR A 189 -4.79 -30.40 8.02
N ASP A 190 -4.89 -29.28 7.29
CA ASP A 190 -5.19 -29.35 5.86
C ASP A 190 -4.04 -30.10 5.15
N GLN A 191 -4.40 -30.93 4.17
CA GLN A 191 -3.49 -31.83 3.46
C GLN A 191 -2.69 -31.12 2.37
N LYS A 192 -3.17 -29.97 1.89
CA LYS A 192 -2.47 -29.13 0.90
C LYS A 192 -1.28 -28.40 1.50
#